data_AF-A0AAD4EI96-F1
#
_entry.id   AF-A0AAD4EI96-F1
#
_cell.length_a   1.000
_cell.length_b   1.000
_cell.length_c   1.000
_cell.angle_alpha   90.00
_cell.angle_beta   90.00
_cell.angle_gamma   90.00
#
_symmetry.space_group_name_H-M   'P 1'
#
loop_
_entity.id
_entity.type
_entity.pdbx_description
1 polymer ?
#
loop_
_entity_poly.entity_id
_entity_poly.type
_entity_poly.pdbx_seq_one_letter_code
_entity_poly.pdbx_strand_id
1 'polypeptide(L)'
;MSIPLNSGIVGGCMDLDPADAELGYRFHTIHACDDPHQLSNEQQLHEALEHGRQLIHHFHTQETILELHNLVSNDEASEFCELKNKLDCVKHPGTHCYINPASGEHKAQDIYNLMLWAKQISLGEATYDNPPKTAAFDHVRKQC
;
A
#
# COMPACT_ATOMS: atom_id res chain seq x y z
N MET A 1 9.35 14.40 -37.74
CA MET A 1 10.54 13.87 -37.04
C MET A 1 10.04 13.00 -35.91
N SER A 2 10.13 11.68 -36.10
CA SER A 2 9.61 10.69 -35.15
C SER A 2 10.68 10.44 -34.09
N ILE A 3 10.36 10.72 -32.84
CA ILE A 3 11.24 10.39 -31.70
C ILE A 3 11.02 8.91 -31.38
N PRO A 4 12.06 8.06 -31.38
CA PRO A 4 11.91 6.67 -30.99
C PRO A 4 11.75 6.58 -29.47
N LEU A 5 10.55 6.23 -29.01
CA LEU A 5 10.29 5.79 -27.63
C LEU A 5 10.91 4.41 -27.44
N ASN A 6 12.22 4.39 -27.17
CA ASN A 6 12.93 3.20 -26.71
C ASN A 6 13.62 3.55 -25.38
N SER A 7 12.84 3.52 -24.32
CA SER A 7 13.32 3.37 -22.96
C SER A 7 12.29 2.51 -22.25
N GLY A 8 12.75 1.36 -21.77
CA GLY A 8 11.93 0.40 -21.07
C GLY A 8 11.30 1.06 -19.86
N ILE A 9 10.04 1.48 -20.00
CA ILE A 9 9.17 1.70 -18.86
C ILE A 9 8.96 0.29 -18.30
N VAL A 10 9.72 -0.06 -17.27
CA VAL A 10 9.42 -1.22 -16.45
C VAL A 10 8.21 -0.83 -15.61
N GLY A 11 7.04 -0.83 -16.24
CA GLY A 11 5.78 -0.61 -15.57
C GLY A 11 5.52 -1.81 -14.67
N GLY A 12 5.73 -1.64 -13.36
CA GLY A 12 5.12 -2.52 -12.39
C GLY A 12 3.60 -2.37 -12.55
N CYS A 13 2.92 -3.43 -12.95
CA CYS A 13 1.46 -3.50 -12.84
C CYS A 13 1.11 -3.20 -11.39
N MET A 14 0.44 -2.08 -11.12
CA MET A 14 0.01 -1.75 -9.76
C MET A 14 -1.23 -2.56 -9.34
N ASP A 15 -1.78 -3.42 -10.21
CA ASP A 15 -3.02 -4.18 -9.99
C ASP A 15 -4.17 -3.31 -9.42
N LEU A 16 -4.23 -2.05 -9.87
CA LEU A 16 -5.25 -1.08 -9.51
C LEU A 16 -6.30 -0.98 -10.61
N ASP A 17 -7.56 -0.81 -10.22
CA ASP A 17 -8.60 -0.37 -11.14
C ASP A 17 -8.26 1.08 -11.56
N PRO A 18 -8.12 1.38 -12.87
CA PRO A 18 -7.84 2.73 -13.33
C PRO A 18 -8.91 3.75 -12.96
N ALA A 19 -10.12 3.33 -12.58
CA ALA A 19 -11.19 4.21 -12.11
C ALA A 19 -10.95 4.75 -10.69
N ASP A 20 -10.26 3.98 -9.84
CA ASP A 20 -10.04 4.31 -8.43
C ASP A 20 -8.63 4.85 -8.15
N ALA A 21 -7.74 4.83 -9.15
CA ALA A 21 -6.35 5.23 -8.98
C ALA A 21 -6.19 6.76 -8.87
N GLU A 22 -5.85 7.23 -7.68
CA GLU A 22 -5.32 8.58 -7.45
C GLU A 22 -3.80 8.55 -7.57
N LEU A 23 -3.26 9.19 -8.59
CA LEU A 23 -1.81 9.18 -8.83
C LEU A 23 -1.14 10.43 -8.25
N GLY A 24 0.09 10.24 -7.82
CA GLY A 24 1.03 11.28 -7.45
C GLY A 24 2.39 11.05 -8.10
N TYR A 25 3.24 12.07 -8.09
CA TYR A 25 4.57 11.98 -8.66
C TYR A 25 5.61 12.69 -7.80
N ARG A 26 6.85 12.23 -7.91
CA ARG A 26 8.00 12.88 -7.28
C ARG A 26 9.26 12.69 -8.12
N PHE A 27 10.13 13.69 -8.13
CA PHE A 27 11.48 13.53 -8.70
C PHE A 27 12.45 13.07 -7.63
N HIS A 28 13.20 12.00 -7.92
CA HIS A 28 14.13 11.36 -6.99
C HIS A 28 15.21 12.31 -6.44
N THR A 29 15.53 13.38 -7.19
CA THR A 29 16.53 14.39 -6.84
C THR A 29 16.03 15.43 -5.84
N ILE A 30 14.72 15.50 -5.59
CA ILE A 30 14.10 16.45 -4.66
C ILE A 30 13.91 15.73 -3.32
N HIS A 31 14.36 16.36 -2.23
CA HIS A 31 14.52 15.79 -0.88
C HIS A 31 13.53 14.67 -0.50
N ALA A 32 14.06 13.61 0.13
CA ALA A 32 13.35 12.41 0.62
C ALA A 32 12.06 12.65 1.41
N CYS A 33 11.79 13.88 1.85
CA CYS A 33 10.76 14.26 2.80
C CYS A 33 9.61 15.06 2.20
N ASP A 34 9.64 15.40 0.89
CA ASP A 34 8.52 16.09 0.25
C ASP A 34 7.43 15.09 -0.15
N ASP A 35 6.18 15.40 0.21
CA ASP A 35 5.01 14.61 -0.19
C ASP A 35 4.89 14.56 -1.72
N PRO A 36 4.46 13.42 -2.32
CA PRO A 36 4.30 13.35 -3.76
C PRO A 36 3.27 14.38 -4.25
N HIS A 37 3.59 15.04 -5.36
CA HIS A 37 2.70 16.01 -5.99
C HIS A 37 1.54 15.28 -6.64
N GLN A 38 0.34 15.84 -6.62
CA GLN A 38 -0.83 15.20 -7.21
C GLN A 38 -0.73 15.15 -8.75
N LEU A 39 -1.21 14.05 -9.33
CA LEU A 39 -1.25 13.79 -10.78
C LEU A 39 -2.66 13.31 -11.20
N SER A 40 -3.69 14.08 -10.87
CA SER A 40 -5.10 13.75 -11.12
C SER A 40 -5.64 14.26 -12.45
N ASN A 41 -4.89 15.11 -13.17
CA ASN A 41 -5.35 15.69 -14.43
C ASN A 41 -4.21 15.98 -15.42
N GLU A 42 -4.60 16.27 -16.67
CA GLU A 42 -3.67 16.55 -17.77
C GLU A 42 -2.80 17.79 -17.53
N GLN A 43 -3.35 18.83 -16.87
CA GLN A 43 -2.58 20.04 -16.57
C GLN A 43 -1.43 19.72 -15.61
N GLN A 44 -1.69 18.97 -14.54
CA GLN A 44 -0.68 18.53 -13.59
C GLN A 44 0.37 17.63 -14.25
N LEU A 45 -0.04 16.76 -15.18
CA LEU A 45 0.89 15.97 -15.98
C LEU A 45 1.79 16.84 -16.85
N HIS A 46 1.22 17.85 -17.52
CA HIS A 46 1.98 18.78 -18.33
C HIS A 46 3.00 19.56 -17.49
N GLU A 47 2.59 20.03 -16.31
CA GLU A 47 3.48 20.71 -15.35
C GLU A 47 4.61 19.78 -14.87
N ALA A 48 4.30 18.52 -14.54
CA ALA A 48 5.29 17.52 -14.14
C ALA A 48 6.34 17.27 -15.24
N LEU A 49 5.90 17.11 -16.49
CA LEU A 49 6.78 16.89 -17.63
C LEU A 49 7.66 18.11 -17.92
N GLU A 50 7.10 19.31 -17.84
CA GLU A 50 7.85 20.55 -18.04
C GLU A 50 8.91 20.74 -16.95
N HIS A 51 8.57 20.44 -15.70
CA HIS A 51 9.52 20.44 -14.59
C HIS A 51 10.63 19.40 -14.81
N GLY A 52 10.29 18.18 -15.24
CA GLY A 52 11.27 17.16 -15.59
C GLY A 52 12.21 17.60 -16.72
N ARG A 53 11.69 18.30 -17.73
CA ARG A 53 12.49 18.87 -18.82
C ARG A 53 13.47 19.92 -18.31
N GLN A 54 13.04 20.77 -17.39
CA GLN A 54 13.93 21.73 -16.73
C GLN A 54 15.01 21.02 -15.92
N LEU A 55 14.68 19.96 -15.17
CA LEU A 55 15.65 19.17 -14.43
C LEU A 55 16.67 18.51 -15.36
N ILE A 56 16.24 17.90 -16.47
CA ILE A 56 17.14 17.32 -17.48
C ILE A 56 18.08 18.40 -18.06
N HIS A 57 17.57 19.59 -18.30
CA HIS A 57 18.37 20.73 -18.79
C HIS A 57 19.30 21.28 -17.71
N HIS A 58 18.97 21.21 -16.42
CA HIS A 58 19.85 21.74 -15.37
C HIS A 58 20.88 20.73 -14.88
N PHE A 59 20.55 19.44 -14.88
CA PHE A 59 21.34 18.37 -14.30
C PHE A 59 22.03 17.48 -15.33
N HIS A 60 22.28 17.96 -16.56
CA HIS A 60 22.88 17.35 -17.78
C HIS A 60 23.73 16.05 -17.71
N THR A 61 24.24 15.63 -16.55
CA THR A 61 25.03 14.41 -16.30
C THR A 61 24.36 13.38 -15.37
N GLN A 62 23.18 13.68 -14.82
CA GLN A 62 22.47 12.83 -13.88
C GLN A 62 21.13 12.36 -14.46
N GLU A 63 20.76 11.14 -14.12
CA GLU A 63 19.47 10.57 -14.49
C GLU A 63 18.36 11.27 -13.70
N THR A 64 17.40 11.88 -14.41
CA THR A 64 16.19 12.44 -13.80
C THR A 64 15.15 11.32 -13.69
N ILE A 65 14.97 10.79 -12.49
CA ILE A 65 13.98 9.74 -12.21
C ILE A 65 12.69 10.39 -11.72
N LEU A 66 11.59 10.16 -12.44
CA LEU A 66 10.23 10.49 -12.04
C LEU A 66 9.58 9.24 -11.44
N GLU A 67 9.30 9.28 -10.15
CA GLU A 67 8.61 8.23 -9.40
C GLU A 67 7.10 8.52 -9.42
N LEU A 68 6.29 7.51 -9.76
CA LEU A 68 4.83 7.57 -9.69
C LEU A 68 4.35 6.82 -8.45
N HIS A 69 3.48 7.46 -7.67
CA HIS A 69 2.90 6.95 -6.44
C HIS A 69 1.40 6.77 -6.62
N ASN A 70 0.85 5.69 -6.08
CA ASN A 70 -0.59 5.63 -5.82
C ASN A 70 -0.86 6.32 -4.49
N LEU A 71 -1.63 7.41 -4.54
CA LEU A 71 -2.02 8.24 -3.40
C LEU A 71 -3.28 7.73 -2.71
N VAL A 72 -4.02 6.80 -3.33
CA VAL A 72 -5.13 6.12 -2.67
C VAL A 72 -4.55 5.38 -1.48
N SER A 73 -4.99 5.75 -0.28
CA SER A 73 -4.85 4.87 0.87
C SER A 73 -5.52 3.57 0.48
N ASN A 74 -4.73 2.53 0.24
CA ASN A 74 -5.31 1.21 0.15
C ASN A 74 -5.82 0.91 1.55
N ASP A 75 -7.07 1.26 1.82
CA ASP A 75 -7.69 1.20 3.14
C ASP A 75 -7.54 -0.23 3.70
N GLU A 76 -7.58 -1.25 2.84
CA GLU A 76 -7.33 -2.64 3.25
C GLU A 76 -5.90 -2.85 3.75
N ALA A 77 -4.90 -2.25 3.09
CA ALA A 77 -3.49 -2.35 3.50
C ALA A 77 -3.18 -1.52 4.75
N SER A 78 -3.80 -0.35 4.92
CA SER A 78 -3.68 0.45 6.15
C SER A 78 -4.35 -0.27 7.33
N GLU A 79 -5.60 -0.73 7.16
CA GLU A 79 -6.32 -1.49 8.18
C GLU A 79 -5.55 -2.76 8.55
N PHE A 80 -4.93 -3.45 7.59
CA PHE A 80 -4.12 -4.64 7.86
C PHE A 80 -2.86 -4.33 8.67
N CYS A 81 -2.14 -3.25 8.34
CA CYS A 81 -0.97 -2.82 9.11
C CYS A 81 -1.34 -2.43 10.54
N GLU A 82 -2.41 -1.66 10.71
CA GLU A 82 -2.91 -1.28 12.02
C GLU A 82 -3.38 -2.49 12.84
N LEU A 83 -4.08 -3.42 12.20
CA LEU A 83 -4.59 -4.62 12.84
C LEU A 83 -3.45 -5.50 13.35
N LYS A 84 -2.38 -5.66 12.57
CA LYS A 84 -1.16 -6.36 13.02
C LYS A 84 -0.54 -5.68 14.24
N ASN A 85 -0.38 -4.36 14.20
CA ASN A 85 0.21 -3.62 15.32
C ASN A 85 -0.62 -3.77 16.61
N LYS A 86 -1.95 -3.76 16.50
CA LYS A 86 -2.85 -3.93 17.66
C LYS A 86 -2.87 -5.35 18.21
N LEU A 87 -2.69 -6.35 17.35
CA LEU A 87 -2.69 -7.76 17.74
C LEU A 87 -1.29 -8.31 18.06
N ASP A 88 -0.25 -7.49 18.01
CA ASP A 88 1.11 -7.92 18.35
C ASP A 88 1.16 -8.44 19.78
N CYS A 89 1.48 -9.72 19.93
CA CYS A 89 1.29 -10.42 21.18
C CYS A 89 2.56 -10.42 22.01
N VAL A 90 2.54 -9.70 23.14
CA VAL A 90 3.66 -9.70 24.11
C VAL A 90 4.02 -11.10 24.61
N LYS A 91 3.03 -12.01 24.73
CA LYS A 91 3.28 -13.40 25.16
C LYS A 91 3.79 -14.32 24.06
N HIS A 92 3.48 -14.01 22.79
CA HIS A 92 3.81 -14.84 21.63
C HIS A 92 4.59 -13.99 20.62
N PRO A 93 5.90 -13.76 20.83
CA PRO A 93 6.68 -12.87 19.99
C PRO A 93 6.63 -13.31 18.51
N GLY A 94 6.42 -12.35 17.62
CA GLY A 94 6.27 -12.59 16.18
C GLY A 94 4.94 -13.23 15.77
N THR A 95 3.99 -13.35 16.70
CA THR A 95 2.63 -13.86 16.43
C THR A 95 1.60 -12.80 16.77
N HIS A 96 0.56 -12.72 15.95
CA HIS A 96 -0.59 -11.84 16.19
C HIS A 96 -1.69 -12.64 16.87
N CYS A 97 -2.21 -12.17 18.00
CA CYS A 97 -3.21 -12.89 18.79
C CYS A 97 -4.41 -12.00 19.10
N TYR A 98 -5.61 -12.51 18.84
CA TYR A 98 -6.81 -11.94 19.42
C TYR A 98 -6.89 -12.34 20.89
N ILE A 99 -7.06 -11.37 21.77
CA ILE A 99 -7.22 -11.60 23.20
C ILE A 99 -8.69 -11.49 23.53
N ASN A 100 -9.30 -12.59 23.98
CA ASN A 100 -10.69 -12.56 24.40
C ASN A 100 -10.82 -11.67 25.66
N PRO A 101 -11.61 -10.58 25.62
CA PRO A 101 -11.69 -9.64 26.75
C PRO A 101 -12.32 -10.27 28.01
N ALA A 102 -13.13 -11.33 27.86
CA ALA A 102 -13.79 -11.98 28.99
C ALA A 102 -12.91 -13.01 29.71
N SER A 103 -12.07 -13.74 28.97
CA SER A 103 -11.23 -14.82 29.53
C SER A 103 -9.74 -14.46 29.59
N GLY A 104 -9.29 -13.44 28.87
CA GLY A 104 -7.87 -13.13 28.67
C GLY A 104 -7.14 -14.19 27.82
N GLU A 105 -7.88 -15.10 27.18
CA GLU A 105 -7.32 -16.16 26.35
C GLU A 105 -6.78 -15.59 25.03
N HIS A 106 -5.59 -16.04 24.64
CA HIS A 106 -4.96 -15.62 23.39
C HIS A 106 -5.24 -16.64 22.29
N LYS A 107 -5.91 -16.20 21.22
CA LYS A 107 -6.12 -16.99 20.01
C LYS A 107 -5.25 -16.44 18.89
N ALA A 108 -4.21 -17.19 18.51
CA ALA A 108 -3.33 -16.84 17.41
C ALA A 108 -4.10 -16.70 16.10
N GLN A 109 -3.81 -15.64 15.35
CA GLN A 109 -4.38 -15.34 14.04
C GLN A 109 -3.30 -15.57 12.98
N ASP A 110 -3.67 -16.30 11.92
CA ASP A 110 -2.81 -16.40 10.74
C ASP A 110 -3.01 -15.21 9.79
N ILE A 111 -2.14 -15.11 8.79
CA ILE A 111 -2.15 -14.00 7.82
C ILE A 111 -3.48 -13.94 7.07
N TYR A 112 -4.11 -15.07 6.77
CA TYR A 112 -5.38 -15.11 6.05
C TYR A 112 -6.52 -14.52 6.89
N ASN A 113 -6.63 -14.93 8.16
CA ASN A 113 -7.62 -14.38 9.08
C ASN A 113 -7.40 -12.88 9.31
N LEU A 114 -6.14 -12.44 9.41
CA LEU A 114 -5.81 -11.03 9.53
C LEU A 114 -6.20 -10.22 8.28
N MET A 115 -5.94 -10.74 7.08
CA MET A 115 -6.33 -10.07 5.83
C MET A 115 -7.85 -9.99 5.68
N LEU A 116 -8.56 -11.08 5.97
CA LEU A 116 -10.02 -11.11 5.96
C LEU A 116 -10.60 -10.12 6.96
N TRP A 117 -10.01 -10.03 8.15
CA TRP A 117 -10.42 -9.08 9.17
C TRP A 117 -10.16 -7.64 8.74
N ALA A 118 -8.97 -7.31 8.28
CA ALA A 118 -8.65 -5.98 7.76
C ALA A 118 -9.64 -5.54 6.69
N LYS A 119 -9.93 -6.43 5.73
CA LYS A 119 -10.93 -6.20 4.69
C LYS A 119 -12.32 -5.89 5.26
N GLN A 120 -12.77 -6.64 6.26
CA GLN A 120 -14.05 -6.36 6.91
C GLN A 120 -14.06 -5.05 7.70
N ILE A 121 -12.92 -4.61 8.24
CA ILE A 121 -12.82 -3.29 8.87
C ILE A 121 -12.96 -2.18 7.81
N SER A 122 -12.26 -2.30 6.67
CA SER A 122 -12.40 -1.36 5.55
C SER A 122 -13.82 -1.27 5.00
N LEU A 123 -14.57 -2.39 5.03
CA LEU A 123 -15.99 -2.44 4.65
C LEU A 123 -16.95 -1.94 5.75
N GLY A 124 -16.45 -1.60 6.94
CA GLY A 124 -17.26 -1.19 8.10
C GLY A 124 -18.07 -2.33 8.74
N GLU A 125 -17.76 -3.59 8.41
CA GLU A 125 -18.46 -4.79 8.88
C GLU A 125 -17.84 -5.36 10.17
N ALA A 126 -16.59 -5.04 10.47
CA ALA A 126 -15.86 -5.46 11.65
C ALA A 126 -15.12 -4.29 12.32
N THR A 127 -14.66 -4.50 13.56
CA THR A 127 -13.79 -3.56 14.27
C THR A 127 -12.55 -4.28 14.80
N TYR A 128 -11.55 -3.53 15.25
CA TYR A 128 -10.33 -4.09 15.84
C TYR A 128 -10.56 -4.95 17.09
N ASP A 129 -11.60 -4.66 17.85
CA ASP A 129 -11.94 -5.37 19.09
C ASP A 129 -12.92 -6.53 18.86
N ASN A 130 -13.65 -6.50 17.74
CA ASN A 130 -14.67 -7.47 17.43
C ASN A 130 -14.31 -8.21 16.13
N PRO A 131 -13.70 -9.41 16.24
CA PRO A 131 -13.27 -10.15 15.07
C PRO A 131 -14.44 -10.53 14.16
N PRO A 132 -14.18 -10.69 12.85
CA PRO A 132 -15.10 -11.26 11.88
C PRO A 132 -15.73 -12.52 12.42
N LYS A 133 -17.01 -12.72 12.10
CA LYS A 133 -17.61 -14.06 12.16
C LYS A 133 -17.02 -14.89 11.03
N THR A 134 -15.79 -15.36 11.18
CA THR A 134 -15.19 -16.31 10.24
C THR A 134 -15.94 -17.63 10.36
N ALA A 135 -16.61 -18.06 9.28
CA ALA A 135 -16.93 -19.48 9.13
C ALA A 135 -15.58 -20.21 9.11
N ALA A 136 -15.34 -21.08 10.09
CA ALA A 136 -14.07 -21.77 10.22
C ALA A 136 -13.83 -22.63 8.96
N PHE A 137 -12.99 -22.16 8.05
CA PHE A 137 -12.37 -23.04 7.08
C PHE A 137 -11.18 -23.66 7.79
N ASP A 138 -11.34 -24.93 8.19
CA ASP A 138 -10.30 -25.73 8.84
C ASP A 138 -9.10 -25.84 7.91
N HIS A 139 -8.13 -24.94 8.08
CA HIS A 139 -6.79 -25.11 7.52
C HIS A 139 -6.04 -26.11 8.37
N VAL A 140 -6.33 -27.39 8.15
CA VAL A 140 -5.53 -28.50 8.66
C VAL A 140 -4.11 -28.31 8.13
N ARG A 141 -3.18 -27.91 9.00
CA ARG A 141 -1.76 -27.91 8.67
C ARG A 141 -1.38 -29.35 8.34
N LYS A 142 -0.92 -29.62 7.11
CA LYS A 142 -0.25 -30.88 6.79
C LYS A 142 1.01 -30.97 7.65
N GLN A 143 1.00 -31.87 8.62
CA GLN A 143 2.23 -32.34 9.25
C GLN A 143 3.02 -33.14 8.21
N CYS A 144 4.27 -32.73 7.98
CA CYS A 144 5.29 -33.54 7.30
C CYS A 144 5.97 -34.44 8.32
#